data_AF-A0A920HKI8-F1
#
_entry.id   AF-A0A920HKI8-F1
#
_cell.length_a   1.000
_cell.length_b   1.000
_cell.length_c   1.000
_cell.angle_alpha   90.00
_cell.angle_beta   90.00
_cell.angle_gamma   90.00
#
_symmetry.space_group_name_H-M   'P 1'
#
loop_
_entity.id
_entity.type
_entity.pdbx_description
1 polymer ?
#
loop_
_entity_poly.entity_id
_entity_poly.type
_entity_poly.pdbx_seq_one_letter_code
_entity_poly.pdbx_strand_id
1 'polypeptide(L)'
;MIATAFMSMWISNTATAVMMLPIALAIVSQLKDNPDTDKNENKIFGKALMLGIAYSASIGGVATLIGTPPNLVLAGVVQESFGYEITFAQWFKFGLPISIIYCFMLKYLTSFAFSFKQKAFPGGRAKY
;
A
#
# COMPACT_ATOMS: atom_id res chain seq x y z
N MET A 1 4.79 -1.10 -1.13
CA MET A 1 3.78 -1.50 -0.12
C MET A 1 3.89 -0.64 1.13
N ILE A 2 4.94 -0.78 1.97
CA ILE A 2 5.08 0.06 3.19
C ILE A 2 5.13 1.55 2.84
N ALA A 3 5.95 1.96 1.87
CA ALA A 3 6.00 3.35 1.41
C ALA A 3 4.63 3.86 0.92
N THR A 4 3.88 3.03 0.21
CA THR A 4 2.52 3.34 -0.26
C THR A 4 1.56 3.55 0.90
N ALA A 5 1.56 2.63 1.88
CA ALA A 5 0.72 2.75 3.06
C ALA A 5 1.07 4.01 3.86
N PHE A 6 2.36 4.28 4.06
CA PHE A 6 2.82 5.47 4.77
C PHE A 6 2.38 6.77 4.08
N MET A 7 2.56 6.88 2.76
CA MET A 7 2.10 8.05 1.99
C MET A 7 0.58 8.24 2.11
N SER A 8 -0.18 7.14 2.07
CA SER A 8 -1.64 7.17 2.18
C SER A 8 -2.16 7.51 3.58
N MET A 9 -1.30 7.55 4.60
CA MET A 9 -1.68 8.05 5.93
C MET A 9 -1.92 9.56 5.92
N TRP A 10 -1.33 10.28 4.97
CA TRP A 10 -1.32 11.75 4.94
C TRP A 10 -2.03 12.31 3.71
N ILE A 11 -2.21 11.48 2.68
CA ILE A 11 -2.76 11.84 1.39
C ILE A 11 -3.89 10.87 1.05
N SER A 12 -4.87 11.30 0.27
CA SER A 12 -5.95 10.42 -0.17
C SER A 12 -5.43 9.17 -0.91
N ASN A 13 -6.14 8.04 -0.70
CA ASN A 13 -5.79 6.75 -1.31
C ASN A 13 -5.64 6.83 -2.83
N THR A 14 -6.54 7.56 -3.50
CA THR A 14 -6.52 7.73 -4.95
C THR A 14 -5.25 8.45 -5.42
N ALA A 15 -4.89 9.56 -4.77
CA ALA A 15 -3.69 10.30 -5.13
C ALA A 15 -2.42 9.47 -4.87
N THR A 16 -2.37 8.74 -3.76
CA THR A 16 -1.26 7.83 -3.44
C THR A 16 -1.10 6.71 -4.47
N ALA A 17 -2.20 6.11 -4.93
CA ALA A 17 -2.18 5.08 -5.96
C ALA A 17 -1.66 5.62 -7.30
N VAL A 18 -2.14 6.80 -7.72
CA VAL A 18 -1.69 7.46 -8.95
C VAL A 18 -0.19 7.81 -8.89
N MET A 19 0.31 8.27 -7.75
CA MET A 19 1.75 8.55 -7.56
C MET A 19 2.61 7.29 -7.66
N MET A 20 2.11 6.15 -7.19
CA MET A 20 2.84 4.88 -7.20
C MET A 20 2.76 4.15 -8.55
N LEU A 21 1.78 4.48 -9.38
CA LEU A 21 1.58 3.87 -10.70
C LEU A 21 2.82 3.97 -11.62
N PRO A 22 3.43 5.15 -11.86
CA PRO A 22 4.61 5.23 -12.72
C PRO A 22 5.81 4.46 -12.17
N ILE A 23 5.99 4.44 -10.84
CA ILE A 23 7.06 3.67 -10.18
C ILE A 23 6.83 2.17 -10.40
N ALA A 24 5.60 1.71 -10.27
CA ALA A 24 5.24 0.32 -10.50
C ALA A 24 5.48 -0.10 -11.96
N LEU A 25 5.10 0.75 -12.92
CA LEU A 25 5.33 0.50 -14.35
C LEU A 25 6.83 0.43 -14.67
N ALA A 26 7.64 1.30 -14.10
CA ALA A 26 9.10 1.28 -14.28
C ALA A 26 9.71 -0.03 -13.77
N ILE A 27 9.30 -0.51 -12.58
CA ILE A 27 9.79 -1.78 -12.01
C ILE A 27 9.36 -2.97 -12.88
N VAL A 28 8.12 -2.99 -13.38
CA VAL A 28 7.62 -4.07 -14.26
C VAL A 28 8.37 -4.08 -15.59
N SER A 29 8.70 -2.91 -16.14
CA SER A 29 9.49 -2.80 -17.37
C SER A 29 10.91 -3.33 -17.17
N GLN A 30 11.59 -2.96 -16.09
CA GLN A 30 12.93 -3.49 -15.78
C GLN A 30 12.97 -5.01 -15.68
N LEU A 31 11.94 -5.63 -15.09
CA LEU A 31 11.81 -7.08 -15.04
C LEU A 31 11.54 -7.72 -16.40
N LYS A 32 10.91 -6.99 -17.33
CA LYS A 32 10.59 -7.48 -18.68
C LYS A 32 11.84 -7.52 -19.57
N ASP A 33 12.74 -6.57 -19.35
CA ASP A 33 13.98 -6.44 -20.11
C ASP A 33 15.07 -7.44 -19.64
N ASN A 34 14.80 -8.18 -18.57
CA ASN A 34 15.67 -9.27 -18.10
C ASN A 34 15.47 -10.55 -18.94
N PRO A 35 16.53 -11.07 -19.60
CA PRO A 35 16.45 -12.30 -20.41
C PRO A 35 16.00 -13.54 -19.66
N ASP A 36 16.24 -13.60 -18.34
CA ASP A 36 15.91 -14.76 -17.50
C ASP A 36 14.46 -14.77 -17.01
N THR A 37 13.66 -13.74 -17.30
CA THR A 37 12.28 -13.61 -16.81
C THR A 37 11.29 -14.21 -17.81
N ASP A 38 10.50 -15.19 -17.36
CA ASP A 38 9.39 -15.72 -18.16
C ASP A 38 8.31 -14.63 -18.36
N LYS A 39 7.77 -14.52 -19.59
CA LYS A 39 6.67 -13.59 -19.92
C LYS A 39 5.46 -13.76 -18.99
N ASN A 40 5.19 -14.98 -18.50
CA ASN A 40 4.13 -15.23 -17.54
C ASN A 40 4.49 -14.72 -16.13
N GLU A 41 5.73 -14.89 -15.68
CA GLU A 41 6.18 -14.39 -14.38
C GLU A 41 6.13 -12.85 -14.32
N ASN A 42 6.51 -12.17 -15.40
CA ASN A 42 6.41 -10.70 -15.47
C ASN A 42 4.95 -10.22 -15.31
N LYS A 43 4.00 -10.86 -16.00
CA LYS A 43 2.57 -10.51 -15.89
C LYS A 43 2.02 -10.77 -14.49
N ILE A 44 2.42 -11.88 -13.86
CA ILE A 44 2.01 -12.22 -12.49
C ILE A 44 2.57 -11.17 -11.51
N PHE A 45 3.86 -10.81 -11.66
CA PHE A 45 4.50 -9.78 -10.86
C PHE A 45 3.82 -8.42 -11.01
N GLY A 46 3.55 -7.99 -12.24
CA GLY A 46 2.86 -6.72 -12.49
C GLY A 46 1.48 -6.66 -11.83
N LYS A 47 0.68 -7.73 -11.94
CA LYS A 47 -0.61 -7.83 -11.24
C LYS A 47 -0.45 -7.78 -9.72
N ALA A 48 0.50 -8.55 -9.18
CA ALA A 48 0.80 -8.59 -7.74
C ALA A 48 1.20 -7.21 -7.20
N LEU A 49 2.07 -6.50 -7.92
CA LEU A 49 2.54 -5.18 -7.55
C LEU A 49 1.42 -4.15 -7.57
N MET A 50 0.59 -4.15 -8.62
CA MET A 50 -0.55 -3.23 -8.73
C MET A 50 -1.60 -3.47 -7.64
N LEU A 51 -1.96 -4.72 -7.38
CA LEU A 51 -2.85 -5.08 -6.27
C LEU A 51 -2.24 -4.70 -4.92
N GLY A 52 -0.94 -4.97 -4.75
CA GLY A 52 -0.21 -4.62 -3.53
C GLY A 52 -0.23 -3.12 -3.26
N ILE A 53 -0.08 -2.28 -4.28
CA ILE A 53 -0.18 -0.82 -4.18
C ILE A 53 -1.60 -0.39 -3.84
N ALA A 54 -2.61 -0.91 -4.56
CA ALA A 54 -4.01 -0.56 -4.35
C ALA A 54 -4.46 -0.86 -2.90
N TYR A 55 -4.17 -2.07 -2.41
CA TYR A 55 -4.49 -2.43 -1.03
C TYR A 55 -3.65 -1.66 -0.01
N SER A 56 -2.36 -1.45 -0.25
CA SER A 56 -1.51 -0.68 0.67
C SER A 56 -2.00 0.76 0.81
N ALA A 57 -2.44 1.39 -0.27
CA ALA A 57 -3.03 2.73 -0.23
C ALA A 57 -4.28 2.75 0.67
N SER A 58 -5.21 1.82 0.45
CA SER A 58 -6.42 1.71 1.28
C SER A 58 -6.11 1.48 2.76
N ILE A 59 -5.16 0.60 3.07
CA ILE A 59 -4.77 0.27 4.46
C ILE A 59 -4.11 1.47 5.15
N GLY A 60 -3.26 2.21 4.44
CA GLY A 60 -2.61 3.41 4.95
C GLY A 60 -3.61 4.49 5.36
N GLY A 61 -4.67 4.68 4.56
CA GLY A 61 -5.71 5.67 4.84
C GLY A 61 -6.52 5.40 6.12
N VAL A 62 -6.55 4.16 6.62
CA VAL A 62 -7.21 3.81 7.89
C VAL A 62 -6.40 4.28 9.10
N ALA A 63 -5.08 4.46 8.97
CA ALA A 63 -4.19 4.73 10.09
C ALA A 63 -4.46 6.08 10.77
N THR A 64 -4.93 7.07 10.02
CA THR A 64 -5.12 8.45 10.50
C THR A 64 -6.53 8.93 10.24
N LEU A 65 -6.92 9.99 10.95
CA LEU A 65 -8.22 10.60 10.76
C LEU A 65 -8.35 11.29 9.38
N ILE A 66 -7.22 11.80 8.84
CA ILE A 66 -7.16 12.56 7.59
C ILE A 66 -7.08 11.65 6.35
N GLY A 67 -6.57 10.42 6.52
CA GLY A 67 -6.23 9.54 5.40
C GLY A 67 -7.39 9.20 4.47
N THR A 68 -8.63 9.15 4.99
CA THR A 68 -9.83 8.91 4.17
C THR A 68 -11.05 9.73 4.63
N PRO A 69 -11.94 10.14 3.71
CA PRO A 69 -13.17 10.86 4.05
C PRO A 69 -14.08 10.15 5.07
N PRO A 70 -14.28 8.82 5.03
CA PRO A 70 -15.10 8.11 6.02
C PRO A 70 -14.66 8.33 7.47
N ASN A 71 -13.35 8.43 7.73
CA ASN A 71 -12.83 8.65 9.09
C ASN A 71 -13.23 10.04 9.62
N LEU A 72 -13.15 11.07 8.77
CA LEU A 72 -13.58 12.43 9.11
C LEU A 72 -15.10 12.51 9.29
N VAL A 73 -15.86 11.88 8.40
CA VAL A 73 -17.33 11.83 8.51
C VAL A 73 -17.75 11.15 9.81
N LEU A 74 -17.12 10.03 10.18
CA LEU A 74 -17.38 9.36 11.45
C LEU A 74 -17.11 10.28 12.65
N ALA A 75 -15.97 10.97 12.67
CA ALA A 75 -15.66 11.90 13.76
C ALA A 75 -16.69 13.04 13.85
N GLY A 76 -17.14 13.58 12.71
CA GLY A 76 -18.19 14.59 12.68
C GLY A 76 -19.53 14.07 13.20
N VAL A 77 -19.96 12.87 12.78
CA VAL A 77 -21.22 12.26 13.24
C VAL A 77 -21.18 11.96 14.74
N VAL A 78 -20.04 11.50 15.27
CA VAL A 78 -19.89 11.23 16.71
C VAL A 78 -19.94 12.53 17.52
N GLN A 79 -19.35 13.60 17.00
CA GLN A 79 -19.43 14.92 17.61
C GLN A 79 -20.87 15.46 17.61
N GLU A 80 -21.60 15.33 16.51
CA GLU A 80 -22.98 15.81 16.38
C GLU A 80 -23.97 14.98 17.22
N SER A 81 -23.83 13.66 17.22
CA SER A 81 -24.79 12.73 17.86
C SER A 81 -24.54 12.55 19.36
N PHE A 82 -23.28 12.54 19.79
CA PHE A 82 -22.89 12.20 21.17
C PHE A 82 -22.17 13.33 21.91
N GLY A 83 -21.91 14.48 21.25
CA GLY A 83 -21.16 15.59 21.84
C GLY A 83 -19.69 15.27 22.12
N TYR A 84 -19.16 14.17 21.57
CA TYR A 84 -17.80 13.70 21.82
C TYR A 84 -16.90 13.98 20.62
N GLU A 85 -15.79 14.69 20.85
CA GLU A 85 -14.83 14.99 19.79
C GLU A 85 -13.73 13.91 19.72
N ILE A 86 -13.63 13.25 18.56
CA ILE A 86 -12.54 12.32 18.28
C ILE A 86 -11.32 13.12 17.81
N THR A 87 -10.33 13.27 18.68
CA THR A 87 -9.08 13.95 18.33
C THR A 87 -8.22 13.10 17.39
N PHE A 88 -7.35 13.74 16.61
CA PHE A 88 -6.37 13.07 15.74
C PHE A 88 -5.55 12.03 16.51
N ALA A 89 -5.04 12.38 17.70
CA ALA A 89 -4.19 11.50 18.49
C ALA A 89 -4.93 10.26 19.02
N GLN A 90 -6.21 10.40 19.38
CA GLN A 90 -7.05 9.27 19.79
C GLN A 90 -7.28 8.31 18.63
N TRP A 91 -7.65 8.85 17.46
CA TRP A 91 -7.80 8.02 16.26
C TRP A 91 -6.48 7.35 15.89
N PHE A 92 -5.37 8.08 15.91
CA PHE A 92 -4.07 7.53 15.53
C PHE A 92 -3.65 6.35 16.42
N LYS A 93 -3.88 6.42 17.74
CA LYS A 93 -3.63 5.31 18.66
C LYS A 93 -4.49 4.07 18.37
N PHE A 94 -5.66 4.25 17.75
CA PHE A 94 -6.56 3.17 17.37
C PHE A 94 -6.30 2.64 15.95
N GLY A 95 -6.25 3.54 14.96
CA GLY A 95 -6.11 3.23 13.54
C GLY A 95 -4.72 2.76 13.14
N LEU A 96 -3.65 3.31 13.73
CA LEU A 96 -2.28 2.91 13.37
C LEU A 96 -2.01 1.42 13.67
N PRO A 97 -2.30 0.88 14.87
CA PRO A 97 -2.11 -0.55 15.12
C PRO A 97 -2.89 -1.45 14.15
N ILE A 98 -4.13 -1.08 13.82
CA ILE A 98 -4.97 -1.82 12.86
C ILE A 98 -4.34 -1.81 11.46
N SER A 99 -3.89 -0.65 11.01
CA SER A 99 -3.21 -0.50 9.71
C SER A 99 -1.93 -1.32 9.63
N ILE A 100 -1.14 -1.38 10.72
CA ILE A 100 0.06 -2.22 10.82
C ILE A 100 -0.30 -3.71 10.67
N ILE A 101 -1.32 -4.18 11.38
CA ILE A 101 -1.80 -5.57 11.29
C ILE A 101 -2.21 -5.90 9.85
N TYR A 102 -2.98 -5.02 9.20
CA TYR A 102 -3.37 -5.21 7.80
C TYR A 102 -2.19 -5.16 6.83
N CYS A 103 -1.16 -4.34 7.07
CA CYS A 103 0.06 -4.35 6.27
C CYS A 103 0.79 -5.70 6.34
N PHE A 104 0.86 -6.31 7.52
CA PHE A 104 1.44 -7.64 7.69
C PHE A 104 0.59 -8.74 7.01
N MET A 105 -0.74 -8.68 7.17
CA MET A 105 -1.65 -9.60 6.52
C MET A 105 -1.57 -9.49 4.98
N LEU A 106 -1.48 -8.27 4.45
CA LEU A 106 -1.34 -8.04 3.02
C LEU A 106 0.02 -8.56 2.51
N LYS A 107 1.11 -8.35 3.26
CA LYS A 107 2.42 -8.93 2.92
C LYS A 107 2.38 -10.45 2.89
N TYR A 108 1.68 -11.07 3.85
CA TYR A 108 1.48 -12.51 3.86
C TYR A 108 0.68 -12.96 2.63
N LEU A 109 -0.45 -12.30 2.35
CA LEU A 109 -1.31 -12.61 1.20
C LEU A 109 -0.56 -12.47 -0.13
N THR A 110 0.21 -11.40 -0.33
CA THR A 110 0.98 -11.22 -1.57
C THR A 110 2.15 -12.19 -1.68
N SER A 111 2.76 -12.58 -0.57
CA SER A 111 3.83 -13.61 -0.58
C SER A 111 3.33 -15.03 -0.81
N PHE A 112 2.10 -15.35 -0.35
CA PHE A 112 1.50 -16.67 -0.50
C PHE A 112 0.76 -16.81 -1.84
N ALA A 113 0.03 -15.76 -2.27
CA ALA A 113 -0.70 -15.76 -3.54
C ALA A 113 0.22 -15.65 -4.76
N PHE A 114 1.41 -15.07 -4.59
CA PHE A 114 2.39 -14.90 -5.66
C PHE A 114 3.72 -15.55 -5.28
N SER A 115 3.85 -16.85 -5.54
CA SER A 115 5.13 -17.56 -5.41
C SER A 115 6.00 -17.26 -6.63
N PHE A 116 6.98 -16.38 -6.46
CA PHE A 116 7.97 -16.07 -7.50
C PHE A 116 9.12 -17.07 -7.44
N LYS A 117 9.43 -17.73 -8.56
CA LYS A 117 10.62 -18.61 -8.65
C LYS A 117 11.91 -17.80 -8.73
N GLN A 118 11.90 -16.60 -9.33
CA GLN A 118 13.03 -15.67 -9.30
C GLN A 118 13.12 -14.95 -7.94
N LYS A 119 14.14 -15.29 -7.15
CA LYS A 119 14.48 -14.62 -5.87
C LYS A 119 15.52 -13.49 -6.03
N ALA A 120 16.08 -13.31 -7.22
CA ALA A 120 17.15 -12.35 -7.48
C ALA A 120 16.70 -11.31 -8.52
N PHE A 121 16.64 -10.05 -8.12
CA PHE A 121 16.49 -8.93 -9.03
C PHE A 121 17.83 -8.66 -9.71
N PRO A 122 17.91 -8.63 -11.05
CA PRO A 122 19.12 -8.16 -11.73
C PRO A 122 19.26 -6.65 -11.46
N GLY A 123 20.40 -6.23 -10.92
CA GLY A 123 20.74 -4.81 -10.75
C GLY A 123 20.98 -4.32 -9.32
N GLY A 124 20.70 -5.10 -8.28
CA GLY A 124 20.96 -4.68 -6.88
C GLY A 124 22.45 -4.64 -6.47
N ARG A 125 23.33 -5.20 -7.30
CA ARG A 125 24.79 -5.14 -7.16
C ARG A 125 25.47 -5.05 -8.53
N ALA A 126 25.28 -3.94 -9.23
CA ALA A 126 26.29 -3.49 -10.18
C ALA A 126 27.30 -2.63 -9.40
N LYS A 127 28.26 -3.31 -8.75
CA LYS A 127 29.54 -2.71 -8.37
C LYS A 127 30.61 -3.39 -9.21
N TYR A 128 30.86 -2.82 -10.38
CA TYR A 128 32.20 -2.62 -10.94
C TYR A 128 32.21 -1.24 -11.58
#